data_AF-A0A3S0PKD4-F1
#
_entry.id   AF-A0A3S0PKD4-F1
#
_cell.length_a   1.000
_cell.length_b   1.000
_cell.length_c   1.000
_cell.angle_alpha   90.00
_cell.angle_beta   90.00
_cell.angle_gamma   90.00
#
_symmetry.space_group_name_H-M   'P 1'
#
loop_
_entity.id
_entity.type
_entity.pdbx_description
1 polymer ?
#
loop_
_entity_poly.entity_id
_entity_poly.type
_entity_poly.pdbx_seq_one_letter_code
_entity_poly.pdbx_strand_id
1 'polypeptide(L)'
;MLLYWNKYAQRLGEKGFRIMESLLLINDPVLSGTAITIELPNEGSKLDFEKELNGLLGYLKGHLHNHDITIEVIVNESIQSRKNFNDQDRYNRLHEINPNIDLLRTTFGLDLDA
;
A
#
# COMPACT_ATOMS: atom_id res chain seq x y z
N MET A 1 -5.15 15.58 8.23
CA MET A 1 -5.67 14.54 7.30
C MET A 1 -4.97 13.21 7.54
N LEU A 2 -3.67 13.09 7.27
CA LEU A 2 -2.92 11.82 7.37
C LEU A 2 -3.00 11.12 8.74
N LEU A 3 -3.01 11.87 9.84
CA LEU A 3 -3.25 11.31 11.19
C LEU A 3 -4.59 10.57 11.29
N TYR A 4 -5.67 11.15 10.77
CA TYR A 4 -7.00 10.55 10.81
C TYR A 4 -7.11 9.39 9.83
N TRP A 5 -6.48 9.50 8.66
CA TRP A 5 -6.35 8.39 7.71
C TRP A 5 -5.73 7.15 8.36
N ASN A 6 -4.57 7.31 9.01
CA ASN A 6 -3.87 6.21 9.67
C ASN A 6 -4.65 5.64 10.85
N LYS A 7 -5.32 6.50 11.63
CA LYS A 7 -6.22 6.04 12.71
C LYS A 7 -7.39 5.21 12.17
N TYR A 8 -7.94 5.58 11.02
CA TYR A 8 -9.02 4.82 10.39
C TYR A 8 -8.50 3.47 9.88
N ALA A 9 -7.33 3.44 9.24
CA ALA A 9 -6.68 2.21 8.80
C ALA A 9 -6.44 1.24 9.96
N GLN A 10 -5.85 1.73 11.06
CA GLN A 10 -5.63 0.93 12.26
C GLN A 10 -6.94 0.39 12.86
N ARG A 11 -7.98 1.23 12.93
CA ARG A 11 -9.31 0.82 13.42
C ARG A 11 -9.93 -0.28 12.56
N LEU A 12 -9.70 -0.27 11.25
CA LEU A 12 -10.14 -1.33 10.35
C LEU A 12 -9.34 -2.62 10.57
N GLY A 13 -8.03 -2.52 10.77
CA GLY A 13 -7.17 -3.63 11.15
C GLY A 13 -7.64 -4.32 12.43
N GLU A 14 -7.93 -3.54 13.47
CA GLU A 14 -8.46 -4.03 14.77
C GLU A 14 -9.82 -4.73 14.63
N LYS A 15 -10.64 -4.32 13.65
CA LYS A 15 -11.94 -4.96 13.33
C LYS A 15 -11.81 -6.20 12.45
N GLY A 16 -10.60 -6.55 12.00
CA GLY A 16 -10.33 -7.70 11.14
C GLY A 16 -10.34 -7.39 9.64
N PHE A 17 -10.57 -6.13 9.22
CA PHE A 17 -10.54 -5.71 7.81
C PHE A 17 -9.09 -5.45 7.34
N ARG A 18 -8.25 -6.49 7.42
CA ARG A 18 -6.80 -6.42 7.12
C ARG A 18 -6.49 -6.02 5.68
N ILE A 19 -7.35 -6.40 4.72
CA ILE A 19 -7.20 -6.01 3.32
C ILE A 19 -7.31 -4.49 3.20
N MET A 20 -8.37 -3.90 3.75
CA MET A 20 -8.60 -2.45 3.68
C MET A 20 -7.53 -1.67 4.45
N GLU A 21 -7.10 -2.14 5.61
CA GLU A 21 -5.95 -1.58 6.34
C GLU A 21 -4.71 -1.56 5.44
N SER A 22 -4.39 -2.68 4.79
CA SER A 22 -3.23 -2.79 3.90
C SER A 22 -3.33 -1.87 2.69
N LEU A 23 -4.54 -1.70 2.12
CA LEU A 23 -4.79 -0.79 1.00
C LEU A 23 -4.63 0.68 1.42
N LEU A 24 -5.09 1.05 2.61
CA LEU A 24 -4.95 2.41 3.14
C LEU A 24 -3.51 2.79 3.49
N LEU A 25 -2.66 1.81 3.79
CA LEU A 25 -1.27 1.98 4.19
C LEU A 25 -0.27 1.67 3.07
N ILE A 26 -0.73 1.34 1.86
CA ILE A 26 0.16 0.95 0.76
C ILE A 26 1.02 2.13 0.28
N ASN A 27 0.49 3.34 0.38
CA ASN A 27 1.11 4.62 0.11
C ASN A 27 0.42 5.72 0.90
N ASP A 28 1.14 6.82 1.14
CA ASP A 28 0.56 7.98 1.77
C ASP A 28 -0.37 8.71 0.78
N PRO A 29 -1.63 9.03 1.18
CA PRO A 29 -2.54 9.77 0.33
C PRO A 29 -2.07 11.22 0.17
N VAL A 30 -2.22 11.77 -1.04
CA VAL A 30 -1.84 13.15 -1.38
C VAL A 30 -3.06 14.05 -1.26
N LEU A 31 -2.93 15.17 -0.55
CA LEU A 31 -4.00 16.17 -0.42
C LEU A 31 -3.76 17.32 -1.41
N SER A 32 -4.68 17.50 -2.34
CA SER A 32 -4.68 18.59 -3.34
C SER A 32 -5.94 19.44 -3.15
N GLY A 33 -5.84 20.49 -2.32
CA GLY A 33 -6.98 21.32 -1.95
C GLY A 33 -7.98 20.53 -1.09
N THR A 34 -9.13 20.17 -1.68
CA THR A 34 -10.16 19.33 -1.04
C THR A 34 -10.16 17.89 -1.55
N ALA A 35 -9.40 17.58 -2.59
CA ALA A 35 -9.30 16.24 -3.15
C ALA A 35 -8.16 15.46 -2.49
N ILE A 36 -8.46 14.24 -2.04
CA ILE A 36 -7.48 13.29 -1.54
C ILE A 36 -7.25 12.24 -2.62
N THR A 37 -6.02 12.11 -3.09
CA THR A 37 -5.64 11.15 -4.11
C THR A 37 -4.89 9.98 -3.49
N ILE A 38 -5.30 8.75 -3.80
CA ILE A 38 -4.56 7.53 -3.44
C ILE A 38 -4.27 6.70 -4.68
N GLU A 39 -3.03 6.21 -4.79
CA GLU A 39 -2.65 5.28 -5.87
C GLU A 39 -2.78 3.83 -5.41
N LEU A 40 -3.49 3.01 -6.17
CA LEU A 40 -3.65 1.59 -5.93
C LEU A 40 -3.01 0.77 -7.06
N PRO A 41 -2.53 -0.45 -6.77
CA PRO A 41 -1.69 -1.20 -7.70
C PRO A 41 -2.46 -1.80 -8.88
N ASN A 42 -3.77 -2.04 -8.74
CA ASN A 42 -4.61 -2.62 -9.79
C ASN A 42 -6.10 -2.27 -9.61
N GLU A 43 -6.90 -2.53 -10.64
CA GLU A 43 -8.36 -2.31 -10.60
C GLU A 43 -9.07 -3.16 -9.52
N GLY A 44 -8.58 -4.37 -9.21
CA GLY A 44 -9.16 -5.20 -8.14
C GLY A 44 -9.09 -4.52 -6.77
N SER A 45 -7.93 -3.95 -6.44
CA SER A 45 -7.69 -3.20 -5.20
C SER A 45 -8.56 -1.95 -5.14
N LYS A 46 -8.75 -1.28 -6.27
CA LYS A 46 -9.65 -0.14 -6.38
C LYS A 46 -11.10 -0.53 -6.11
N LEU A 47 -11.58 -1.63 -6.69
CA LEU A 47 -12.93 -2.11 -6.45
C LEU A 47 -13.16 -2.46 -4.97
N ASP A 48 -12.18 -3.09 -4.32
CA ASP A 48 -12.27 -3.41 -2.89
C ASP A 48 -12.22 -2.16 -2.01
N PHE A 49 -11.40 -1.17 -2.37
CA PHE A 49 -11.34 0.12 -1.69
C PHE A 49 -12.65 0.91 -1.83
N GLU A 50 -13.22 0.96 -3.03
CA GLU A 50 -14.46 1.69 -3.35
C GLU A 50 -15.66 1.19 -2.54
N LYS A 51 -15.72 -0.11 -2.20
CA LYS A 51 -16.77 -0.68 -1.33
C LYS A 51 -16.81 -0.02 0.05
N GLU A 52 -15.64 0.30 0.60
CA GLU A 52 -15.47 0.84 1.96
C GLU A 52 -15.24 2.36 1.97
N LEU A 53 -15.19 2.99 0.79
CA LEU A 53 -14.91 4.43 0.60
C LEU A 53 -15.93 5.32 1.30
N ASN A 54 -17.20 4.93 1.31
CA ASN A 54 -18.26 5.69 1.98
C ASN A 54 -18.01 5.82 3.50
N GLY A 55 -17.54 4.75 4.15
CA GLY A 55 -17.21 4.77 5.57
C GLY A 55 -16.03 5.67 5.88
N LEU A 56 -14.99 5.61 5.04
CA LEU A 56 -13.82 6.46 5.14
C LEU A 56 -14.15 7.95 4.94
N LEU A 57 -14.92 8.29 3.90
CA LEU A 57 -15.38 9.65 3.66
C LEU A 57 -16.18 10.20 4.85
N GLY A 58 -17.12 9.43 5.38
CA GLY A 58 -17.91 9.83 6.54
C GLY A 58 -17.03 10.12 7.77
N TYR A 59 -16.04 9.25 8.01
CA TYR A 59 -15.09 9.44 9.10
C TYR A 59 -14.25 10.71 8.91
N LEU A 60 -13.70 10.94 7.71
CA LEU A 60 -12.86 12.09 7.42
C LEU A 60 -13.63 13.41 7.48
N LYS A 61 -14.84 13.47 6.92
CA LYS A 61 -15.70 14.68 6.97
C LYS A 61 -15.98 15.10 8.42
N GLY A 62 -16.30 14.14 9.29
CA GLY A 62 -16.55 14.40 10.71
C GLY A 62 -15.33 14.88 11.49
N HIS A 63 -14.12 14.39 11.17
CA HIS A 63 -12.91 14.74 11.91
C HIS A 63 -12.17 15.96 11.36
N LEU A 64 -12.29 16.24 10.05
CA LEU A 64 -11.61 17.35 9.40
C LEU A 64 -12.47 18.62 9.32
N HIS A 65 -13.75 18.55 9.73
CA HIS A 65 -14.73 19.63 9.60
C HIS A 65 -14.85 20.20 8.18
N ASN A 66 -14.44 19.41 7.18
CA ASN A 66 -14.47 19.76 5.77
C ASN A 66 -15.42 18.80 5.06
N HIS A 67 -16.54 19.34 4.58
CA HIS A 67 -17.63 18.55 3.99
C HIS A 67 -17.46 18.37 2.48
N ASP A 68 -16.58 19.16 1.86
CA ASP A 68 -16.27 19.15 0.43
C ASP A 68 -15.11 18.20 0.08
N ILE A 69 -14.69 17.35 1.02
CA ILE A 69 -13.66 16.35 0.78
C ILE A 69 -14.15 15.33 -0.25
N THR A 70 -13.33 15.12 -1.29
CA THR A 70 -13.46 14.06 -2.28
C THR A 70 -12.27 13.12 -2.19
N ILE A 71 -12.45 11.85 -2.55
CA ILE A 71 -11.37 10.87 -2.63
C ILE A 71 -11.31 10.38 -4.07
N GLU A 72 -10.14 10.51 -4.69
CA GLU A 72 -9.84 10.05 -6.04
C GLU A 72 -8.88 8.87 -5.96
N VAL A 73 -9.22 7.79 -6.67
CA VAL A 73 -8.42 6.57 -6.71
C VAL A 73 -7.76 6.48 -8.08
N ILE A 74 -6.43 6.48 -8.10
CA ILE A 74 -5.64 6.30 -9.32
C ILE A 74 -5.12 4.87 -9.36
N VAL A 75 -5.34 4.16 -10.46
CA VAL A 75 -4.72 2.85 -10.67
C VAL A 75 -3.37 3.05 -11.32
N ASN A 76 -2.33 2.54 -10.65
CA ASN A 76 -0.97 2.60 -11.14
C ASN A 76 -0.38 1.18 -11.22
N GLU A 77 -0.60 0.52 -12.35
CA GLU A 77 -0.12 -0.85 -12.61
C GLU A 77 1.41 -0.95 -12.65
N SER A 78 2.12 0.17 -12.86
CA SER A 78 3.58 0.21 -12.79
C SER A 78 4.11 -0.08 -11.36
N ILE A 79 3.28 0.13 -10.33
CA ILE A 79 3.60 -0.24 -8.94
C ILE A 79 3.63 -1.76 -8.77
N GLN A 80 2.82 -2.53 -9.52
CA GLN A 80 2.92 -3.99 -9.52
C GLN A 80 4.22 -4.48 -10.16
N SER A 81 4.68 -3.82 -11.23
CA SER A 81 5.94 -4.18 -11.88
C SER A 81 7.14 -4.13 -10.92
N ARG A 82 7.11 -3.27 -9.90
CA ARG A 82 8.16 -3.22 -8.85
C ARG A 82 8.02 -4.28 -7.76
N LYS A 83 6.90 -4.99 -7.69
CA LYS A 83 6.62 -6.02 -6.67
C LYS A 83 6.63 -7.46 -7.21
N ASN A 84 6.87 -7.66 -8.50
CA ASN A 84 7.21 -8.96 -9.04
C ASN A 84 8.69 -9.22 -8.79
N PHE A 85 9.07 -9.52 -7.55
CA PHE A 85 10.42 -9.97 -7.31
C PHE A 85 10.56 -11.37 -7.91
N ASN A 86 11.14 -11.45 -9.12
CA ASN A 86 11.82 -12.66 -9.58
C ASN A 86 12.75 -13.12 -8.44
N ASP A 87 13.01 -14.41 -8.30
CA ASP A 87 13.96 -14.92 -7.31
C ASP A 87 15.32 -14.19 -7.40
N GLN A 88 15.70 -13.74 -8.60
CA GLN A 88 16.85 -12.84 -8.81
C GLN A 88 16.68 -11.46 -8.14
N ASP A 89 15.52 -10.82 -8.24
CA ASP A 89 15.26 -9.54 -7.60
C ASP A 89 15.15 -9.67 -6.08
N ARG A 90 14.64 -10.80 -5.58
CA ARG A 90 14.67 -11.13 -4.15
C ARG A 90 16.09 -11.24 -3.64
N TYR A 91 16.95 -11.95 -4.38
CA TYR A 91 18.37 -12.05 -4.06
C TYR A 91 19.05 -10.67 -4.05
N ASN A 92 18.85 -9.87 -5.10
CA ASN A 92 19.46 -8.55 -5.23
C ASN A 92 19.09 -7.66 -4.04
N ARG A 93 17.81 -7.64 -3.65
CA ARG A 93 17.33 -6.86 -2.50
C ARG A 93 17.93 -7.35 -1.18
N LEU A 94 17.99 -8.67 -0.97
CA LEU A 94 18.61 -9.24 0.24
C LEU A 94 20.10 -8.89 0.30
N HIS A 95 20.80 -8.92 -0.83
CA HIS A 95 22.20 -8.54 -0.95
C HIS A 95 22.44 -7.05 -0.68
N GLU A 96 21.57 -6.15 -1.16
CA GLU A 96 21.61 -4.72 -0.84
C GLU A 96 21.47 -4.45 0.67
N ILE A 97 20.63 -5.23 1.36
CA ILE A 97 20.43 -5.12 2.81
C ILE A 97 21.62 -5.71 3.58
N ASN A 98 22.17 -6.83 3.10
CA ASN A 98 23.29 -7.52 3.74
C ASN A 98 24.19 -8.22 2.69
N PRO A 99 25.41 -7.72 2.45
CA PRO A 99 26.34 -8.33 1.49
C PRO A 99 26.70 -9.79 1.80
N ASN A 100 26.56 -10.24 3.06
CA ASN A 100 26.83 -11.63 3.45
C ASN A 100 25.83 -12.65 2.87
N ILE A 101 24.78 -12.17 2.21
CA ILE A 101 23.86 -13.03 1.45
C ILE A 101 24.58 -13.76 0.31
N ASP A 102 25.63 -13.17 -0.27
CA ASP A 102 26.44 -13.85 -1.29
C ASP A 102 27.21 -15.04 -0.69
N LEU A 103 27.80 -14.85 0.51
CA LEU A 103 28.47 -15.93 1.24
C LEU A 103 27.49 -17.06 1.62
N LEU A 104 26.27 -16.73 2.03
CA LEU A 104 25.22 -17.72 2.32
C LEU A 104 24.89 -18.51 1.05
N ARG A 105 24.72 -17.83 -0.09
CA ARG A 105 24.42 -18.46 -1.38
C ARG A 105 25.51 -19.46 -1.77
N THR A 106 26.77 -19.05 -1.71
CA THR A 106 27.90 -19.90 -2.11
C THR A 106 28.15 -21.05 -1.13
N THR A 107 28.01 -20.80 0.17
CA THR A 107 28.29 -21.82 1.21
C THR A 107 27.31 -22.98 1.15
N PHE A 108 26.06 -22.69 0.79
CA PHE A 108 24.98 -23.68 0.77
C PHE A 108 24.54 -24.08 -0.64
N GLY A 109 25.19 -23.58 -1.69
CA GLY A 109 24.86 -23.90 -3.09
C GLY A 109 23.44 -23.49 -3.49
N LEU A 110 22.99 -22.33 -3.04
CA LEU A 110 21.62 -21.82 -3.28
C LEU A 110 21.53 -21.09 -4.62
N ASP A 111 21.89 -21.76 -5.70
CA ASP A 111 21.79 -21.18 -7.04
C ASP A 111 20.33 -20.94 -7.42
N LEU A 112 20.09 -19.83 -8.10
CA LEU A 112 18.77 -19.51 -8.64
C LEU A 112 18.64 -20.26 -9.97
N ASP A 113 17.66 -21.16 -10.07
CA ASP A 113 17.38 -21.86 -11.34
C ASP A 113 16.97 -20.85 -12.41
N ALA A 114 17.57 -20.99 -13.60
CA ALA A 114 17.37 -20.11 -14.76
C ALA A 114 16.05 -20.39 -15.51
#